data_AF-A0A251XSQ0-F1
#
_entry.id   AF-A0A251XSQ0-F1
#
_cell.length_a   1.000
_cell.length_b   1.000
_cell.length_c   1.000
_cell.angle_alpha   90.00
_cell.angle_beta   90.00
_cell.angle_gamma   90.00
#
_symmetry.space_group_name_H-M   'P 1'
#
loop_
_entity.id
_entity.type
_entity.pdbx_description
1 polymer ?
#
loop_
_entity_poly.entity_id
_entity_poly.type
_entity_poly.pdbx_seq_one_letter_code
_entity_poly.pdbx_strand_id
1 'polypeptide(L)'
;MSPSKPSRTARERRGAMLFTGVLIAVVLVLSAVAALRPGAVPLWAFLGLTGAGIAVALAVYVVRNGWVRVLLLVGVVGVAAALNASSMLGASIPFVAGAFVGALLSRDEWPWRRSPEERSRASQPRPLASIRPWSGSGLSATLADVPVGRRGATETGVLLVAGDVAQRFRVDELHALATGRGGMAESVDADRPEVPGGTVCLVRVDTASPDSLVGEVLVGLPGDALALVPVRDPMPGPAAVLTGADAASFRAWALTIPAP
;
A
#
# COMPACT_ATOMS: atom_id res chain seq x y z
N MET A 1 30.64 7.20 13.16
CA MET A 1 29.36 7.12 12.43
C MET A 1 28.31 6.53 13.36
N SER A 2 27.48 7.37 13.97
CA SER A 2 26.35 6.88 14.76
C SER A 2 25.29 6.31 13.80
N PRO A 3 24.72 5.13 14.07
CA PRO A 3 23.65 4.59 13.24
C PRO A 3 22.49 5.59 13.25
N SER A 4 22.11 6.09 12.08
CA SER A 4 20.94 6.94 11.91
C SER A 4 19.74 6.22 12.52
N LYS A 5 19.07 6.86 13.47
CA LYS A 5 17.85 6.30 14.07
C LYS A 5 16.89 5.92 12.94
N PRO A 6 16.27 4.73 12.98
CA PRO A 6 15.28 4.36 11.98
C PRO A 6 14.18 5.42 11.97
N SER A 7 13.77 5.83 10.77
CA SER A 7 12.67 6.75 10.58
C SER A 7 11.41 6.27 11.30
N ARG A 8 10.50 7.21 11.57
CA ARG A 8 9.23 6.89 12.22
C ARG A 8 8.42 5.88 11.41
N THR A 9 8.47 5.98 10.10
CA THR A 9 7.84 5.06 9.13
C THR A 9 8.46 3.67 9.15
N ALA A 10 9.79 3.56 9.22
CA ALA A 10 10.44 2.27 9.40
C ALA A 10 10.06 1.62 10.74
N ARG A 11 9.85 2.43 11.79
CA ARG A 11 9.42 1.95 13.12
C ARG A 11 7.95 1.54 13.14
N GLU A 12 7.06 2.33 12.56
CA GLU A 12 5.62 2.03 12.45
C GLU A 12 5.39 0.78 11.59
N ARG A 13 6.10 0.64 10.47
CA ARG A 13 6.05 -0.58 9.64
C ARG A 13 6.56 -1.82 10.39
N ARG A 14 7.65 -1.70 11.16
CA ARG A 14 8.14 -2.81 12.01
C ARG A 14 7.12 -3.17 13.09
N GLY A 15 6.48 -2.17 13.70
CA GLY A 15 5.42 -2.39 14.70
C GLY A 15 4.23 -3.12 14.11
N ALA A 16 3.74 -2.67 12.94
CA ALA A 16 2.64 -3.30 12.23
C ALA A 16 2.96 -4.74 11.80
N MET A 17 4.19 -4.99 11.31
CA MET A 17 4.66 -6.33 10.97
C MET A 17 4.73 -7.25 12.19
N LEU A 18 5.28 -6.78 13.31
CA LEU A 18 5.35 -7.57 14.54
C LEU A 18 3.95 -7.91 15.07
N PHE A 19 3.05 -6.92 15.10
CA PHE A 19 1.67 -7.13 15.52
C PHE A 19 0.95 -8.15 14.61
N THR A 20 1.08 -7.99 13.29
CA THR A 20 0.48 -8.91 12.32
C THR A 20 1.08 -10.31 12.42
N GLY A 21 2.38 -10.43 12.66
CA GLY A 21 3.05 -11.71 12.92
C GLY A 21 2.53 -12.41 14.18
N VAL A 22 2.36 -11.67 15.29
CA VAL A 22 1.77 -12.20 16.53
C VAL A 22 0.33 -12.65 16.29
N LEU A 23 -0.47 -11.85 15.58
CA LEU A 23 -1.85 -12.20 15.23
C LEU A 23 -1.93 -13.49 14.41
N ILE A 24 -1.07 -13.65 13.40
CA ILE A 24 -0.97 -14.89 12.61
C ILE A 24 -0.67 -16.08 13.53
N ALA A 25 0.31 -15.96 14.42
CA ALA A 25 0.67 -17.02 15.34
C ALA A 25 -0.50 -17.41 16.25
N VAL A 26 -1.19 -16.43 16.83
CA VAL A 26 -2.37 -16.66 17.69
C VAL A 26 -3.48 -17.38 16.91
N VAL A 27 -3.79 -16.93 15.69
CA VAL A 27 -4.84 -17.55 14.86
C VAL A 27 -4.49 -19.01 14.52
N LEU A 28 -3.24 -19.29 14.15
CA LEU A 28 -2.81 -20.66 13.84
C LEU A 28 -2.82 -21.57 15.07
N VAL A 29 -2.40 -21.06 16.24
CA VAL A 29 -2.46 -21.82 17.50
C VAL A 29 -3.90 -22.12 17.90
N LEU A 30 -4.80 -21.13 17.85
CA LEU A 30 -6.21 -21.34 18.16
C LEU A 30 -6.87 -22.31 17.18
N SER A 31 -6.54 -22.21 15.89
CA SER A 31 -7.01 -23.14 14.86
C SER A 31 -6.53 -24.56 15.13
N ALA A 32 -5.24 -24.73 15.47
CA ALA A 32 -4.69 -26.03 15.83
C ALA A 32 -5.36 -26.62 17.09
N VAL A 33 -5.57 -25.82 18.14
CA VAL A 33 -6.25 -26.26 19.37
C VAL A 33 -7.71 -26.65 19.13
N ALA A 34 -8.39 -25.96 18.20
CA ALA A 34 -9.77 -26.27 17.85
C ALA A 34 -9.90 -27.52 16.96
N ALA A 35 -9.02 -27.67 15.97
CA ALA A 35 -9.12 -28.70 14.93
C ALA A 35 -8.38 -30.01 15.26
N LEU A 36 -7.28 -29.96 16.01
CA LEU A 36 -6.48 -31.15 16.36
C LEU A 36 -6.94 -31.83 17.66
N ARG A 37 -8.15 -31.53 18.14
CA ARG A 37 -8.76 -32.29 19.23
C ARG A 37 -8.85 -33.77 18.83
N PRO A 38 -8.71 -34.72 19.77
CA PRO A 38 -8.73 -36.15 19.46
C PRO A 38 -9.95 -36.51 18.60
N GLY A 39 -9.70 -36.95 17.36
CA GLY A 39 -10.74 -37.44 16.44
C GLY A 39 -11.43 -36.41 15.54
N ALA A 40 -11.08 -35.11 15.59
CA ALA A 40 -11.72 -34.09 14.75
C ALA A 40 -11.09 -33.97 13.34
N VAL A 41 -9.83 -33.53 13.27
CA VAL A 41 -9.10 -33.35 12.00
C VAL A 41 -7.69 -33.95 12.12
N PRO A 42 -7.32 -34.98 11.35
CA PRO A 42 -5.93 -35.46 11.26
C PRO A 42 -4.96 -34.36 10.80
N LEU A 43 -3.72 -34.43 11.29
CA LEU A 43 -2.68 -33.43 11.05
C LEU A 43 -2.44 -33.13 9.56
N TRP A 44 -2.44 -34.15 8.70
CA TRP A 44 -2.25 -33.96 7.26
C TRP A 44 -3.36 -33.10 6.63
N ALA A 45 -4.61 -33.29 7.08
CA ALA A 45 -5.76 -32.54 6.59
C ALA A 45 -5.73 -31.11 7.15
N PHE A 46 -5.34 -30.93 8.40
CA PHE A 46 -5.10 -29.61 8.99
C PHE A 46 -4.08 -28.81 8.16
N LEU A 47 -2.93 -29.41 7.85
CA LEU A 47 -1.88 -28.75 7.05
C LEU A 47 -2.35 -28.47 5.63
N GLY A 48 -3.01 -29.45 4.99
CA GLY A 48 -3.54 -29.30 3.63
C GLY A 48 -4.58 -28.20 3.52
N LEU A 49 -5.54 -28.15 4.44
CA LEU A 49 -6.61 -27.14 4.47
C LEU A 49 -6.08 -25.74 4.80
N THR A 50 -5.15 -25.64 5.75
CA THR A 50 -4.49 -24.36 6.08
C THR A 50 -3.71 -23.84 4.88
N GLY A 51 -2.91 -24.69 4.24
CA GLY A 51 -2.15 -24.35 3.04
C GLY A 51 -3.06 -23.94 1.87
N ALA A 52 -4.15 -24.67 1.65
CA ALA A 52 -5.14 -24.35 0.62
C ALA A 52 -5.80 -22.99 0.88
N GLY A 53 -6.20 -22.71 2.12
CA GLY A 53 -6.75 -21.41 2.51
C GLY A 53 -5.76 -20.27 2.22
N ILE A 54 -4.49 -20.42 2.62
CA ILE A 54 -3.44 -19.43 2.37
C ILE A 54 -3.27 -19.19 0.86
N ALA A 55 -3.16 -20.27 0.07
CA ALA A 55 -2.95 -20.18 -1.37
C ALA A 55 -4.13 -19.49 -2.08
N VAL A 56 -5.37 -19.80 -1.71
CA VAL A 56 -6.57 -19.16 -2.29
C VAL A 56 -6.60 -17.67 -1.95
N ALA A 57 -6.32 -17.29 -0.69
CA ALA A 57 -6.30 -15.87 -0.31
C ALA A 57 -5.19 -15.08 -1.03
N LEU A 58 -4.02 -15.68 -1.25
CA LEU A 58 -2.97 -15.08 -2.06
C LEU A 58 -3.39 -14.94 -3.53
N ALA A 59 -4.09 -15.93 -4.09
CA ALA A 59 -4.61 -15.86 -5.46
C ALA A 59 -5.67 -14.75 -5.61
N VAL A 60 -6.62 -14.67 -4.67
CA VAL A 60 -7.64 -13.59 -4.59
C VAL A 60 -6.97 -12.21 -4.62
N TYR A 61 -5.84 -12.05 -3.93
CA TYR A 61 -5.11 -10.78 -3.90
C TYR A 61 -4.46 -10.42 -5.24
N VAL A 62 -3.92 -11.40 -5.98
CA VAL A 62 -3.25 -11.15 -7.27
C VAL A 62 -4.25 -10.70 -8.35
N VAL A 63 -5.52 -11.09 -8.21
CA VAL A 63 -6.58 -10.70 -9.14
C VAL A 63 -6.91 -9.21 -9.00
N ARG A 64 -6.58 -8.44 -10.04
CA ARG A 64 -6.91 -7.02 -10.14
C ARG A 64 -8.36 -6.74 -10.54
N ASN A 65 -9.01 -7.68 -11.24
CA ASN A 65 -10.41 -7.51 -11.66
C ASN A 65 -11.34 -7.70 -10.46
N GLY A 66 -12.08 -6.65 -10.08
CA GLY A 66 -13.00 -6.65 -8.95
C GLY A 66 -14.04 -7.77 -9.03
N TRP A 67 -14.61 -8.05 -10.20
CA TRP A 67 -15.62 -9.10 -10.38
C TRP A 67 -15.05 -10.50 -10.13
N VAL A 68 -13.88 -10.77 -10.70
CA VAL A 68 -13.19 -12.06 -10.50
C VAL A 68 -12.79 -12.22 -9.04
N ARG A 69 -12.38 -11.13 -8.38
CA ARG A 69 -12.07 -11.14 -6.94
C ARG A 69 -13.30 -11.45 -6.10
N VAL A 70 -14.45 -10.88 -6.41
CA VAL A 70 -15.73 -11.18 -5.75
C VAL A 70 -16.11 -12.65 -5.95
N LEU A 71 -16.00 -13.17 -7.18
CA LEU A 71 -16.27 -14.59 -7.46
C LEU A 71 -15.36 -15.51 -6.65
N LEU A 72 -14.07 -15.19 -6.54
CA LEU A 72 -13.15 -15.97 -5.72
C LEU A 72 -13.48 -15.91 -4.23
N LEU A 73 -13.91 -14.74 -3.71
CA LEU A 73 -14.36 -14.60 -2.33
C LEU A 73 -15.62 -15.44 -2.07
N VAL A 74 -16.58 -15.43 -2.99
CA VAL A 74 -17.77 -16.31 -2.95
C VAL A 74 -17.34 -17.78 -2.98
N GLY A 75 -16.34 -18.12 -3.80
CA GLY A 75 -15.73 -19.45 -3.84
C GLY A 75 -15.13 -19.88 -2.49
N VAL A 76 -14.40 -18.99 -1.80
CA VAL A 76 -13.86 -19.24 -0.44
C VAL A 76 -14.99 -19.57 0.53
N VAL A 77 -16.07 -18.79 0.52
CA VAL A 77 -17.24 -19.02 1.38
C VAL A 77 -17.91 -20.35 1.04
N GLY A 78 -18.06 -20.66 -0.25
CA GLY A 78 -18.60 -21.93 -0.73
C GLY A 78 -17.78 -23.14 -0.27
N VAL A 79 -16.44 -23.07 -0.36
CA VAL A 79 -15.55 -24.13 0.14
C VAL A 79 -15.65 -24.28 1.66
N ALA A 80 -15.70 -23.17 2.40
CA ALA A 80 -15.87 -23.22 3.86
C ALA A 80 -17.21 -23.87 4.25
N ALA A 81 -18.29 -23.55 3.54
CA ALA A 81 -19.61 -24.15 3.75
C ALA A 81 -19.62 -25.64 3.41
N ALA A 82 -19.00 -26.04 2.30
CA ALA A 82 -18.87 -27.44 1.89
C ALA A 82 -18.07 -28.27 2.91
N LEU A 83 -16.97 -27.72 3.44
CA LEU A 83 -16.19 -28.35 4.50
C LEU A 83 -16.99 -28.50 5.80
N ASN A 84 -17.83 -27.52 6.12
CA ASN A 84 -18.70 -27.58 7.30
C ASN A 84 -19.83 -28.62 7.16
N ALA A 85 -20.29 -28.87 5.94
CA ALA A 85 -21.28 -29.90 5.63
C ALA A 85 -20.66 -31.31 5.46
N SER A 86 -19.34 -31.41 5.45
CA SER A 86 -18.63 -32.69 5.30
C SER A 86 -18.68 -33.53 6.58
N SER A 87 -18.34 -34.81 6.49
CA SER A 87 -18.22 -35.70 7.64
C SER A 87 -17.05 -35.36 8.57
N MET A 88 -16.21 -34.38 8.21
CA MET A 88 -15.02 -33.99 8.94
C MET A 88 -15.32 -32.76 9.81
N LEU A 89 -15.82 -33.02 11.02
CA LEU A 89 -16.14 -31.98 12.00
C LEU A 89 -14.95 -31.04 12.22
N GLY A 90 -15.17 -29.74 11.97
CA GLY A 90 -14.15 -28.70 12.16
C GLY A 90 -13.17 -28.51 11.01
N ALA A 91 -13.32 -29.20 9.86
CA ALA A 91 -12.44 -29.01 8.69
C ALA A 91 -12.49 -27.59 8.10
N SER A 92 -13.59 -26.87 8.28
CA SER A 92 -13.69 -25.46 7.86
C SER A 92 -12.75 -24.54 8.66
N ILE A 93 -12.40 -24.88 9.91
CA ILE A 93 -11.58 -24.07 10.80
C ILE A 93 -10.15 -23.85 10.25
N PRO A 94 -9.36 -24.88 9.91
CA PRO A 94 -8.02 -24.68 9.33
C PRO A 94 -8.08 -23.96 7.97
N PHE A 95 -9.10 -24.22 7.15
CA PHE A 95 -9.24 -23.54 5.86
C PHE A 95 -9.51 -22.03 6.02
N VAL A 96 -10.48 -21.65 6.86
CA VAL A 96 -10.81 -20.25 7.12
C VAL A 96 -9.65 -19.52 7.81
N ALA A 97 -9.02 -20.16 8.80
CA ALA A 97 -7.82 -19.63 9.44
C ALA A 97 -6.68 -19.44 8.43
N GLY A 98 -6.45 -20.40 7.55
CA GLY A 98 -5.50 -20.31 6.45
C GLY A 98 -5.81 -19.16 5.50
N ALA A 99 -7.07 -18.98 5.09
CA ALA A 99 -7.49 -17.87 4.24
C ALA A 99 -7.27 -16.51 4.91
N PHE A 100 -7.60 -16.39 6.20
CA PHE A 100 -7.32 -15.18 6.97
C PHE A 100 -5.82 -14.89 7.07
N VAL A 101 -5.00 -15.91 7.38
CA VAL A 101 -3.54 -15.78 7.42
C VAL A 101 -2.99 -15.39 6.04
N GLY A 102 -3.46 -16.02 4.96
CA GLY A 102 -3.07 -15.66 3.59
C GLY A 102 -3.41 -14.22 3.24
N ALA A 103 -4.57 -13.71 3.70
CA ALA A 103 -4.91 -12.30 3.54
C ALA A 103 -3.96 -11.37 4.32
N LEU A 104 -3.54 -11.73 5.54
CA LEU A 104 -2.54 -10.96 6.29
C LEU A 104 -1.14 -11.01 5.65
N LEU A 105 -0.75 -12.18 5.13
CA LEU A 105 0.51 -12.35 4.39
C LEU A 105 0.50 -11.64 3.04
N SER A 106 -0.69 -11.32 2.51
CA SER A 106 -0.84 -10.61 1.25
C SER A 106 -0.49 -9.12 1.33
N ARG A 107 -0.38 -8.57 2.55
CA ARG A 107 -0.12 -7.15 2.79
C ARG A 107 1.25 -6.69 2.31
N ASP A 108 1.30 -5.45 1.83
CA ASP A 108 2.49 -4.82 1.25
C ASP A 108 3.60 -4.47 2.25
N GLU A 109 3.32 -4.62 3.54
CA GLU A 109 4.29 -4.40 4.63
C GLU A 109 5.37 -5.49 4.67
N TRP A 110 5.09 -6.68 4.13
CA TRP A 110 5.99 -7.82 4.20
C TRP A 110 7.21 -7.71 3.28
N PRO A 111 8.41 -8.17 3.70
CA PRO A 111 9.65 -7.98 2.95
C PRO A 111 9.66 -8.79 1.66
N TRP A 112 9.02 -9.96 1.65
CA TRP A 112 8.95 -10.84 0.47
C TRP A 112 8.05 -10.29 -0.64
N ARG A 113 7.19 -9.32 -0.34
CA ARG A 113 6.37 -8.63 -1.35
C ARG A 113 7.14 -7.59 -2.14
N ARG A 114 8.35 -7.23 -1.69
CA ARG A 114 9.18 -6.25 -2.39
C ARG A 114 9.71 -6.84 -3.68
N SER A 115 9.57 -6.08 -4.76
CA SER A 115 10.18 -6.43 -6.03
C SER A 115 11.70 -6.64 -5.86
N PRO A 116 12.34 -7.50 -6.67
CA PRO A 116 13.80 -7.65 -6.64
C PRO A 116 14.51 -6.30 -6.77
N GLU A 117 14.00 -5.41 -7.62
CA GLU A 117 14.54 -4.07 -7.83
C GLU A 117 14.48 -3.19 -6.58
N GLU A 118 13.39 -3.23 -5.82
CA GLU A 118 13.29 -2.51 -4.55
C GLU A 118 14.26 -3.05 -3.51
N ARG A 119 14.46 -4.37 -3.47
CA ARG A 119 15.43 -5.00 -2.57
C ARG A 119 16.86 -4.56 -2.91
N SER A 120 17.21 -4.55 -4.20
CA SER A 120 18.49 -4.03 -4.67
C SER A 120 18.67 -2.54 -4.34
N ARG A 121 17.65 -1.70 -4.57
CA ARG A 121 17.70 -0.26 -4.23
C ARG A 121 17.85 -0.01 -2.73
N ALA A 122 17.16 -0.77 -1.88
CA ALA A 122 17.32 -0.67 -0.43
C ALA A 122 18.74 -1.07 0.04
N SER A 123 19.39 -2.01 -0.67
CA SER A 123 20.76 -2.43 -0.35
C SER A 123 21.84 -1.45 -0.85
N GLN A 124 21.51 -0.61 -1.82
CA GLN A 124 22.42 0.37 -2.43
C GLN A 124 21.73 1.74 -2.55
N PRO A 125 21.50 2.44 -1.42
CA PRO A 125 20.86 3.74 -1.45
C PRO A 125 21.75 4.74 -2.21
N ARG A 126 21.17 5.45 -3.18
CA ARG A 126 21.86 6.56 -3.84
C ARG A 126 22.05 7.71 -2.84
N PRO A 127 23.21 8.41 -2.88
CA PRO A 127 23.38 9.64 -2.13
C PRO A 127 22.31 10.66 -2.53
N LEU A 128 21.65 11.31 -1.56
CA LEU A 128 20.60 12.31 -1.84
C LEU A 128 21.08 13.43 -2.77
N ALA A 129 22.34 13.87 -2.61
CA ALA A 129 22.96 14.89 -3.46
C ALA A 129 23.10 14.49 -4.94
N SER A 130 23.01 13.20 -5.25
CA SER A 130 23.08 12.69 -6.63
C SER A 130 21.72 12.65 -7.34
N ILE A 131 20.62 12.86 -6.60
CA ILE A 131 19.26 12.83 -7.13
C ILE A 131 18.94 14.20 -7.70
N ARG A 132 18.91 14.29 -9.03
CA ARG A 132 18.52 15.53 -9.72
C ARG A 132 17.02 15.77 -9.57
N PRO A 133 16.57 17.05 -9.59
CA PRO A 133 15.15 17.38 -9.73
C PRO A 133 14.54 16.70 -10.96
N TRP A 134 13.26 16.37 -10.87
CA TRP A 134 12.47 15.89 -12.01
C TRP A 134 11.50 16.97 -12.48
N SER A 135 11.19 16.98 -13.78
CA SER A 135 10.15 17.84 -14.34
C SER A 135 9.52 17.18 -15.57
N GLY A 136 8.20 17.35 -15.71
CA GLY A 136 7.40 16.83 -16.82
C GLY A 136 5.93 17.25 -16.67
N SER A 137 5.22 17.44 -17.78
CA SER A 137 3.78 17.81 -17.81
C SER A 137 3.39 18.95 -16.85
N GLY A 138 4.21 20.01 -16.77
CA GLY A 138 3.95 21.17 -15.91
C GLY A 138 4.16 20.95 -14.40
N LEU A 139 4.57 19.74 -14.01
CA LEU A 139 4.95 19.39 -12.65
C LEU A 139 6.48 19.39 -12.53
N SER A 140 6.98 19.88 -11.40
CA SER A 140 8.37 19.73 -10.99
C SER A 140 8.45 19.10 -9.61
N ALA A 141 9.49 18.31 -9.39
CA ALA A 141 9.71 17.58 -8.15
C ALA A 141 11.16 17.76 -7.68
N THR A 142 11.31 18.23 -6.44
CA THR A 142 12.61 18.45 -5.78
C THR A 142 12.62 17.80 -4.40
N LEU A 143 13.80 17.46 -3.90
CA LEU A 143 13.94 16.99 -2.52
C LEU A 143 13.67 18.16 -1.56
N ALA A 144 12.92 17.91 -0.50
CA ALA A 144 12.63 18.89 0.53
C ALA A 144 12.52 18.24 1.90
N ASP A 145 12.73 19.00 2.96
CA ASP A 145 12.54 18.52 4.32
C ASP A 145 11.05 18.55 4.69
N VAL A 146 10.56 17.44 5.23
CA VAL A 146 9.18 17.26 5.65
C VAL A 146 9.11 17.06 7.16
N PRO A 147 8.24 17.79 7.87
CA PRO A 147 8.11 17.64 9.32
C PRO A 147 7.56 16.25 9.69
N VAL A 148 8.15 15.67 10.74
CA VAL A 148 7.76 14.36 11.27
C VAL A 148 7.42 14.46 12.75
N GLY A 149 6.12 14.33 13.03
CA GLY A 149 5.57 14.42 14.39
C GLY A 149 5.64 15.82 15.00
N ARG A 150 5.29 15.92 16.29
CA ARG A 150 5.10 17.21 16.98
C ARG A 150 6.39 17.88 17.48
N ARG A 151 7.56 17.24 17.34
CA ARG A 151 8.82 17.71 17.96
C ARG A 151 9.79 18.40 16.98
N GLY A 152 9.31 18.82 15.81
CA GLY A 152 10.14 19.53 14.83
C GLY A 152 11.24 18.68 14.18
N ALA A 153 11.20 17.36 14.33
CA ALA A 153 12.07 16.48 13.55
C ALA A 153 11.66 16.56 12.07
N THR A 154 12.62 16.48 11.16
CA THR A 154 12.37 16.44 9.72
C THR A 154 12.89 15.12 9.13
N GLU A 155 12.22 14.65 8.10
CA GLU A 155 12.67 13.55 7.24
C GLU A 155 12.71 14.04 5.79
N THR A 156 13.46 13.34 4.94
CA THR A 156 13.50 13.64 3.50
C THR A 156 12.12 13.38 2.89
N GLY A 157 11.58 14.39 2.23
CA GLY A 157 10.37 14.36 1.43
C GLY A 157 10.61 14.91 0.03
N VAL A 158 9.51 15.19 -0.66
CA VAL A 158 9.51 15.75 -2.01
C VAL A 158 8.60 16.95 -2.05
N LEU A 159 9.11 18.09 -2.53
CA LEU A 159 8.30 19.23 -2.91
C LEU A 159 7.83 19.02 -4.35
N LEU A 160 6.52 19.00 -4.55
CA LEU A 160 5.88 19.01 -5.86
C LEU A 160 5.35 20.40 -6.16
N VAL A 161 5.68 20.94 -7.33
CA VAL A 161 5.25 22.26 -7.78
C VAL A 161 4.61 22.18 -9.16
N ALA A 162 3.38 22.67 -9.27
CA ALA A 162 2.64 22.82 -10.53
C ALA A 162 1.77 24.09 -10.47
N GLY A 163 2.02 25.06 -11.35
CA GLY A 163 1.31 26.33 -11.33
C GLY A 163 1.46 27.08 -10.01
N ASP A 164 0.34 27.38 -9.36
CA ASP A 164 0.26 28.01 -8.03
C ASP A 164 0.33 27.01 -6.86
N VAL A 165 0.39 25.72 -7.16
CA VAL A 165 0.43 24.65 -6.15
C VAL A 165 1.88 24.28 -5.85
N ALA A 166 2.29 24.41 -4.59
CA ALA A 166 3.60 23.98 -4.10
C ALA A 166 3.44 23.24 -2.76
N GLN A 167 3.58 21.92 -2.77
CA GLN A 167 3.24 21.08 -1.62
C GLN A 167 4.25 19.96 -1.38
N ARG A 168 4.52 19.68 -0.11
CA ARG A 168 5.46 18.63 0.28
C ARG A 168 4.77 17.31 0.57
N PHE A 169 5.36 16.24 0.05
CA PHE A 169 4.87 14.86 0.16
C PHE A 169 5.92 13.98 0.82
N ARG A 170 5.45 12.95 1.52
CA ARG A 170 6.34 11.95 2.11
C ARG A 170 6.83 10.97 1.04
N VAL A 171 8.10 10.58 1.12
CA VAL A 171 8.70 9.62 0.17
C VAL A 171 8.00 8.26 0.20
N ASP A 172 7.55 7.80 1.37
CA ASP A 172 6.91 6.49 1.50
C ASP A 172 5.53 6.42 0.83
N GLU A 173 4.77 7.51 0.86
CA GLU A 173 3.49 7.62 0.14
C GLU A 173 3.71 7.71 -1.38
N LEU A 174 4.71 8.49 -1.82
CA LEU A 174 5.10 8.55 -3.23
C LEU A 174 5.61 7.19 -3.74
N HIS A 175 6.35 6.44 -2.93
CA HIS A 175 6.76 5.07 -3.26
C HIS A 175 5.56 4.12 -3.36
N ALA A 176 4.60 4.22 -2.44
CA ALA A 176 3.38 3.41 -2.49
C ALA A 176 2.62 3.70 -3.79
N LEU A 177 2.48 4.96 -4.17
CA LEU A 177 1.84 5.38 -5.41
C LEU A 177 2.63 4.94 -6.65
N ALA A 178 3.96 5.08 -6.65
CA ALA A 178 4.82 4.71 -7.77
C ALA A 178 4.90 3.19 -8.01
N THR A 179 4.83 2.39 -6.95
CA THR A 179 4.76 0.91 -7.03
C THR A 179 3.34 0.39 -7.23
N GLY A 180 2.36 1.29 -7.24
CA GLY A 180 0.95 0.96 -7.41
C GLY A 180 0.28 0.29 -6.21
N ARG A 181 0.91 0.34 -5.03
CA ARG A 181 0.38 -0.15 -3.75
C ARG A 181 -0.49 0.87 -3.02
N GLY A 182 -0.30 2.16 -3.34
CA GLY A 182 -1.16 3.26 -2.93
C GLY A 182 -1.95 3.80 -4.11
N GLY A 183 -3.16 4.28 -3.84
CA GLY A 183 -3.98 5.03 -4.80
C GLY A 183 -3.78 6.55 -4.70
N MET A 184 -3.30 7.04 -3.56
CA MET A 184 -3.16 8.46 -3.26
C MET A 184 -1.97 8.71 -2.34
N ALA A 185 -1.32 9.85 -2.52
CA ALA A 185 -0.36 10.45 -1.58
C ALA A 185 -0.88 11.83 -1.18
N GLU A 186 -0.83 12.16 0.10
CA GLU A 186 -1.37 13.41 0.65
C GLU A 186 -0.23 14.36 1.05
N SER A 187 -0.46 15.66 0.84
CA SER A 187 0.48 16.70 1.24
C SER A 187 0.58 16.81 2.76
N VAL A 188 1.79 17.01 3.29
CA VAL A 188 2.04 17.11 4.74
C VAL A 188 1.74 18.50 5.30
N ASP A 189 1.67 19.52 4.44
CA ASP A 189 1.50 20.91 4.87
C ASP A 189 0.04 21.35 4.96
N ALA A 190 -0.92 20.44 4.80
CA ALA A 190 -2.35 20.72 4.87
C ALA A 190 -2.76 21.49 6.13
N ASP A 191 -2.13 21.17 7.28
CA ASP A 191 -2.45 21.76 8.58
C ASP A 191 -1.62 23.02 8.91
N ARG A 192 -0.73 23.47 8.01
CA ARG A 192 0.13 24.63 8.27
C ARG A 192 -0.55 25.93 7.84
N PRO A 193 -0.83 26.87 8.75
CA PRO A 193 -1.46 28.14 8.42
C PRO A 193 -0.58 29.03 7.51
N GLU A 194 0.72 28.72 7.43
CA GLU A 194 1.72 29.43 6.62
C GLU A 194 1.73 28.99 5.15
N VAL A 195 1.11 27.85 4.81
CA VAL A 195 1.11 27.29 3.45
C VAL A 195 -0.26 27.52 2.81
N PRO A 196 -0.40 28.55 1.95
CA PRO A 196 -1.63 28.76 1.21
C PRO A 196 -1.82 27.62 0.21
N GLY A 197 -2.99 26.98 0.21
CA GLY A 197 -3.31 25.94 -0.79
C GLY A 197 -4.10 24.74 -0.26
N GLY A 198 -4.20 24.57 1.06
CA GLY A 198 -4.92 23.46 1.68
C GLY A 198 -4.28 22.10 1.39
N THR A 199 -5.03 21.03 1.62
CA THR A 199 -4.60 19.66 1.29
C THR A 199 -4.46 19.51 -0.22
N VAL A 200 -3.36 18.91 -0.68
CA VAL A 200 -3.18 18.53 -2.07
C VAL A 200 -2.85 17.05 -2.13
N CYS A 201 -3.52 16.35 -3.05
CA CYS A 201 -3.37 14.92 -3.22
C CYS A 201 -2.75 14.62 -4.58
N LEU A 202 -1.75 13.74 -4.62
CA LEU A 202 -1.33 13.09 -5.85
C LEU A 202 -2.08 11.76 -5.95
N VAL A 203 -2.90 11.58 -6.99
CA VAL A 203 -3.87 10.49 -7.09
C VAL A 203 -3.65 9.69 -8.37
N ARG A 204 -3.77 8.37 -8.28
CA ARG A 204 -3.91 7.49 -9.44
C ARG A 204 -5.37 7.46 -9.89
N VAL A 205 -5.60 7.83 -11.15
CA VAL A 205 -6.96 7.96 -11.71
C VAL A 205 -7.73 6.64 -11.60
N ASP A 206 -7.10 5.49 -11.89
CA ASP A 206 -7.74 4.17 -11.80
C ASP A 206 -8.14 3.72 -10.38
N THR A 207 -7.74 4.45 -9.34
CA THR A 207 -8.05 4.14 -7.94
C THR A 207 -9.03 5.10 -7.29
N ALA A 208 -9.33 6.22 -7.94
CA ALA A 208 -10.29 7.17 -7.42
C ALA A 208 -11.71 6.64 -7.60
N SER A 209 -12.52 6.66 -6.53
CA SER A 209 -13.94 6.32 -6.64
C SER A 209 -14.64 7.39 -7.49
N PRO A 210 -15.40 7.03 -8.53
CA PRO A 210 -16.17 7.99 -9.32
C PRO A 210 -17.13 8.83 -8.47
N ASP A 211 -17.62 8.27 -7.36
CA ASP A 211 -18.56 8.92 -6.42
C ASP A 211 -17.86 9.80 -5.37
N SER A 212 -16.54 10.01 -5.50
CA SER A 212 -15.80 10.91 -4.60
C SER A 212 -15.58 12.27 -5.25
N LEU A 213 -15.50 13.34 -4.46
CA LEU A 213 -15.20 14.70 -4.94
C LEU A 213 -13.92 14.76 -5.80
N VAL A 214 -12.93 13.93 -5.45
CA VAL A 214 -11.70 13.77 -6.24
C VAL A 214 -11.99 13.02 -7.54
N GLY A 215 -12.78 11.95 -7.51
CA GLY A 215 -13.16 11.20 -8.71
C GLY A 215 -13.93 12.03 -9.72
N GLU A 216 -14.84 12.89 -9.27
CA GLU A 216 -15.61 13.81 -10.11
C GLU A 216 -14.70 14.70 -10.98
N VAL A 217 -13.61 15.23 -10.41
CA VAL A 217 -12.65 16.07 -11.16
C VAL A 217 -11.64 15.29 -11.98
N LEU A 218 -11.62 13.96 -11.87
CA LEU A 218 -10.76 13.07 -12.65
C LEU A 218 -11.51 12.38 -13.80
N VAL A 219 -12.81 12.61 -13.94
CA VAL A 219 -13.63 12.04 -15.01
C VAL A 219 -13.02 12.38 -16.39
N GLY A 220 -12.86 11.35 -17.22
CA GLY A 220 -12.34 11.49 -18.59
C GLY A 220 -10.81 11.44 -18.70
N LEU A 221 -10.07 11.37 -17.59
CA LEU A 221 -8.62 11.18 -17.61
C LEU A 221 -8.24 9.70 -17.85
N PRO A 222 -7.06 9.42 -18.44
CA PRO A 222 -6.56 8.06 -18.58
C PRO A 222 -6.37 7.38 -17.22
N GLY A 223 -6.78 6.11 -17.10
CA GLY A 223 -6.72 5.40 -15.81
C GLY A 223 -5.30 5.22 -15.25
N ASP A 224 -4.28 5.15 -16.11
CA ASP A 224 -2.88 5.03 -15.70
C ASP A 224 -2.22 6.36 -15.31
N ALA A 225 -2.93 7.48 -15.47
CA ALA A 225 -2.45 8.82 -15.17
C ALA A 225 -2.28 9.08 -13.67
N LEU A 226 -1.40 10.02 -13.36
CA LEU A 226 -1.26 10.61 -12.02
C LEU A 226 -1.74 12.05 -12.06
N ALA A 227 -2.68 12.41 -11.20
CA ALA A 227 -3.21 13.76 -11.11
C ALA A 227 -2.86 14.40 -9.77
N LEU A 228 -2.29 15.61 -9.80
CA LEU A 228 -2.08 16.43 -8.62
C LEU A 228 -3.31 17.31 -8.42
N VAL A 229 -4.09 17.04 -7.38
CA VAL A 229 -5.41 17.65 -7.15
C VAL A 229 -5.38 18.46 -5.86
N PRO A 230 -5.57 19.79 -5.92
CA PRO A 230 -5.81 20.60 -4.74
C PRO A 230 -7.21 20.36 -4.19
N VAL A 231 -7.29 19.95 -2.93
CA VAL A 231 -8.55 19.65 -2.23
C VAL A 231 -9.02 20.91 -1.51
N ARG A 232 -9.90 21.67 -2.18
CA ARG A 232 -10.56 22.86 -1.63
C ARG A 232 -11.98 22.97 -2.17
N ASP A 233 -12.81 23.80 -1.52
CA ASP A 233 -14.19 24.08 -1.94
C ASP A 233 -14.30 25.50 -2.52
N PRO A 234 -14.72 25.68 -3.79
CA PRO A 234 -15.02 24.65 -4.78
C PRO A 234 -13.75 23.98 -5.35
N MET A 235 -13.90 22.74 -5.83
CA MET A 235 -12.79 21.93 -6.35
C MET A 235 -12.27 22.51 -7.69
N PRO A 236 -11.00 22.97 -7.77
CA PRO A 236 -10.50 23.69 -8.94
C PRO A 236 -10.08 22.79 -10.12
N GLY A 237 -10.18 21.46 -9.98
CA GLY A 237 -9.62 20.50 -10.92
C GLY A 237 -8.13 20.19 -10.67
N PRO A 238 -7.53 19.25 -11.43
CA PRO A 238 -6.14 18.88 -11.26
C PRO A 238 -5.19 20.01 -11.70
N ALA A 239 -4.21 20.34 -10.85
CA ALA A 239 -3.16 21.30 -11.14
C ALA A 239 -2.10 20.75 -12.12
N ALA A 240 -1.92 19.43 -12.15
CA ALA A 240 -1.10 18.74 -13.14
C ALA A 240 -1.65 17.33 -13.38
N VAL A 241 -1.49 16.84 -14.61
CA VAL A 241 -1.83 15.46 -15.00
C VAL A 241 -0.64 14.86 -15.73
N LEU A 242 -0.03 13.84 -15.14
CA LEU A 242 1.04 13.05 -15.75
C LEU A 242 0.43 11.88 -16.49
N THR A 243 0.77 11.71 -17.76
CA THR A 243 0.33 10.59 -18.59
C THR A 243 1.53 9.92 -19.26
N GLY A 244 1.36 8.67 -19.69
CA GLY A 244 2.35 7.96 -20.52
C GLY A 244 3.78 8.02 -19.98
N ALA A 245 4.70 8.56 -20.79
CA ALA A 245 6.13 8.64 -20.48
C ALA A 245 6.44 9.53 -19.27
N ASP A 246 5.65 10.59 -19.03
CA ASP A 246 5.86 11.50 -17.89
C ASP A 246 5.47 10.82 -16.59
N ALA A 247 4.34 10.11 -16.58
CA ALA A 247 3.94 9.30 -15.43
C ALA A 247 4.98 8.20 -15.13
N ALA A 248 5.47 7.52 -16.17
CA ALA A 248 6.48 6.48 -16.01
C ALA A 248 7.83 7.02 -15.49
N SER A 249 8.29 8.15 -16.04
CA SER A 249 9.56 8.77 -15.64
C SER A 249 9.49 9.35 -14.23
N PHE A 250 8.36 9.95 -13.84
CA PHE A 250 8.13 10.42 -12.46
C PHE A 250 8.18 9.26 -11.46
N ARG A 251 7.48 8.15 -11.75
CA ARG A 251 7.50 6.96 -10.88
C ARG A 251 8.92 6.41 -10.75
N ALA A 252 9.65 6.31 -11.85
CA ALA A 252 11.04 5.86 -11.83
C ALA A 252 11.94 6.80 -11.00
N TRP A 253 11.75 8.11 -11.15
CA TRP A 253 12.47 9.12 -10.38
C TRP A 253 12.16 9.04 -8.89
N ALA A 254 10.88 9.01 -8.50
CA ALA A 254 10.46 8.94 -7.10
C ALA A 254 11.11 7.74 -6.41
N LEU A 255 11.17 6.60 -7.11
CA LEU A 255 11.78 5.36 -6.66
C LEU A 255 13.32 5.37 -6.55
N THR A 256 13.99 6.43 -7.00
CA THR A 256 15.43 6.64 -6.76
C THR A 256 15.72 7.24 -5.39
N ILE A 257 14.71 7.81 -4.75
CA ILE A 257 14.82 8.42 -3.43
C ILE A 257 14.88 7.31 -2.39
N PRO A 258 15.88 7.28 -1.50
CA PRO A 258 15.92 6.31 -0.42
C PRO A 258 14.66 6.43 0.43
N ALA A 259 13.93 5.32 0.58
CA ALA A 259 12.84 5.26 1.53
C ALA A 259 13.41 5.46 2.95
N PRO A 260 12.72 6.23 3.80
CA PRO A 260 13.16 6.46 5.17
C PRO A 260 13.16 5.19 6.02
#